data_AF-A0A0D3HQZ2-F1
#
_entry.id   AF-A0A0D3HQZ2-F1
#
_cell.length_a   1.000
_cell.length_b   1.000
_cell.length_c   1.000
_cell.angle_alpha   90.00
_cell.angle_beta   90.00
_cell.angle_gamma   90.00
#
_symmetry.space_group_name_H-M   'P 1'
#
loop_
_entity.id
_entity.type
_entity.pdbx_description
1 polymer ?
#
loop_
_entity_poly.entity_id
_entity_poly.type
_entity_poly.pdbx_seq_one_letter_code
_entity_poly.pdbx_strand_id
1 'polypeptide(L)'
;MSHRDATLFSSDVASLAAPNFLLDGVINFVMAHMTTKLGDESLLLVSPSVASLLANLQDYEPEAGPPISGPTPQQSNGYDCGVYLLAVALAICRWWKKHPRTEEAAPCWFESVMDEVSAESVAAMRLNLAQEINLELIKQGDTTSSSSSSWPSSSSRQ
;
A
#
# COMPACT_ATOMS: atom_id res chain seq x y z
N MET A 1 -5.14 -4.66 12.92
CA MET A 1 -4.29 -5.59 12.15
C MET A 1 -2.92 -4.93 11.95
N SER A 2 -1.81 -5.67 11.99
CA SER A 2 -0.49 -5.13 11.70
C SER A 2 0.26 -6.02 10.71
N HIS A 3 1.10 -5.40 9.87
CA HIS A 3 1.99 -6.07 8.93
C HIS A 3 3.30 -5.29 8.87
N ARG A 4 4.41 -5.92 9.30
CA ARG A 4 5.70 -5.24 9.51
C ARG A 4 5.55 -4.03 10.47
N ASP A 5 5.97 -2.85 10.03
CA ASP A 5 5.89 -1.56 10.72
C ASP A 5 4.54 -0.84 10.48
N ALA A 6 3.67 -1.39 9.63
CA ALA A 6 2.36 -0.82 9.36
C ALA A 6 1.27 -1.40 10.28
N THR A 7 0.45 -0.52 10.86
CA THR A 7 -0.72 -0.88 11.66
C THR A 7 -1.96 -0.25 11.05
N LEU A 8 -3.03 -1.05 10.96
CA LEU A 8 -4.36 -0.63 10.52
C LEU A 8 -5.35 -0.62 11.69
N PHE A 9 -6.01 0.52 11.83
CA PHE A 9 -7.15 0.74 12.70
C PHE A 9 -8.47 0.67 11.91
N SER A 10 -9.59 0.49 12.61
CA SER A 10 -10.91 0.42 11.96
C SER A 10 -11.27 1.69 11.18
N SER A 11 -10.79 2.86 11.63
CA SER A 11 -10.95 4.13 10.92
C SER A 11 -10.20 4.15 9.58
N ASP A 12 -9.02 3.54 9.53
CA ASP A 12 -8.25 3.41 8.28
C ASP A 12 -9.03 2.54 7.29
N VAL A 13 -9.55 1.40 7.74
CA VAL A 13 -10.34 0.50 6.89
C VAL A 13 -11.61 1.18 6.39
N ALA A 14 -12.28 1.99 7.22
CA ALA A 14 -13.44 2.77 6.80
C ALA A 14 -13.13 3.78 5.68
N SER A 15 -11.88 4.23 5.57
CA SER A 15 -11.44 5.14 4.51
C SER A 15 -11.44 4.51 3.10
N LEU A 16 -11.47 3.17 3.02
CA LEU A 16 -11.58 2.45 1.74
C LEU A 16 -12.97 2.59 1.10
N ALA A 17 -14.02 2.90 1.88
CA ALA A 17 -15.34 3.15 1.32
C ALA A 17 -15.35 4.45 0.50
N ALA A 18 -15.71 4.39 -0.78
CA ALA A 18 -15.92 5.61 -1.57
C ALA A 18 -17.13 6.39 -1.01
N PRO A 19 -17.11 7.73 -1.00
CA PRO A 19 -16.12 8.63 -1.61
C PRO A 19 -15.05 9.14 -0.62
N ASN A 20 -14.62 8.32 0.35
CA ASN A 20 -13.63 8.76 1.34
C ASN A 20 -12.21 8.81 0.73
N PHE A 21 -11.43 9.80 1.16
CA PHE A 21 -9.99 9.82 0.93
C PHE A 21 -9.33 8.67 1.69
N LEU A 22 -8.35 8.00 1.07
CA LEU A 22 -7.54 7.03 1.79
C LEU A 22 -6.73 7.73 2.88
N LEU A 23 -6.72 7.14 4.07
CA LEU A 23 -5.84 7.57 5.15
C LEU A 23 -4.45 6.93 5.01
N ASP A 24 -3.45 7.60 5.57
CA ASP A 24 -2.05 7.15 5.53
C ASP A 24 -1.85 5.74 6.10
N GLY A 25 -2.68 5.33 7.08
CA GLY A 25 -2.65 3.97 7.62
C GLY A 25 -2.88 2.90 6.54
N VAL A 26 -3.85 3.13 5.64
CA VAL A 26 -4.11 2.26 4.48
C VAL A 26 -2.93 2.28 3.52
N ILE A 27 -2.47 3.48 3.15
CA ILE A 27 -1.38 3.63 2.17
C ILE A 27 -0.11 2.91 2.67
N ASN A 28 0.27 3.16 3.92
CA ASN A 28 1.42 2.53 4.56
C ASN A 28 1.28 1.00 4.60
N PHE A 29 0.12 0.51 5.05
CA PHE A 29 -0.13 -0.93 5.11
C PHE A 29 -0.04 -1.60 3.73
N VAL A 30 -0.65 -1.00 2.71
CA VAL A 30 -0.62 -1.56 1.35
C VAL A 30 0.79 -1.54 0.77
N MET A 31 1.56 -0.46 0.94
CA MET A 31 2.96 -0.39 0.49
C MET A 31 3.85 -1.43 1.19
N ALA A 32 3.70 -1.58 2.52
CA ALA A 32 4.44 -2.59 3.28
C ALA A 32 4.09 -4.01 2.81
N HIS A 33 2.80 -4.28 2.57
CA HIS A 33 2.32 -5.56 2.05
C HIS A 33 2.84 -5.82 0.63
N MET A 34 2.77 -4.83 -0.27
CA MET A 34 3.31 -4.91 -1.63
C MET A 34 4.80 -5.19 -1.63
N THR A 35 5.59 -4.51 -0.79
CA THR A 35 7.03 -4.77 -0.66
C THR A 35 7.31 -6.22 -0.28
N THR A 36 6.58 -6.77 0.71
CA THR A 36 6.71 -8.19 1.08
C THR A 36 6.31 -9.12 -0.06
N LYS A 37 5.19 -8.84 -0.74
CA LYS A 37 4.67 -9.67 -1.84
C LYS A 37 5.55 -9.62 -3.09
N LEU A 38 6.23 -8.51 -3.32
CA LEU A 38 7.20 -8.37 -4.40
C LEU A 38 8.43 -9.24 -4.14
N GLY A 39 8.97 -9.23 -2.91
CA GLY A 39 10.11 -10.05 -2.53
C GLY A 39 11.36 -9.81 -3.39
N ASP A 40 11.49 -8.60 -3.95
CA ASP A 40 12.66 -8.16 -4.71
C ASP A 40 13.43 -7.16 -3.85
N GLU A 41 14.64 -7.53 -3.42
CA GLU A 41 15.52 -6.69 -2.60
C GLU A 41 15.95 -5.40 -3.30
N SER A 42 15.74 -5.30 -4.62
CA SER A 42 16.02 -4.11 -5.43
C SER A 42 14.85 -3.12 -5.45
N LEU A 43 13.68 -3.48 -4.90
CA LEU A 43 12.49 -2.64 -4.83
C LEU A 43 12.10 -2.39 -3.38
N LEU A 44 12.05 -1.10 -3.02
CA LEU A 44 11.54 -0.65 -1.73
C LEU A 44 10.43 0.38 -1.95
N LEU A 45 9.25 0.12 -1.39
CA LEU A 45 8.20 1.13 -1.29
C LEU A 45 8.28 1.79 0.07
N VAL A 46 8.39 3.12 0.05
CA VAL A 46 8.62 3.94 1.25
C VAL A 46 7.29 4.56 1.68
N SER A 47 6.98 4.47 2.97
CA SER A 47 5.73 5.02 3.52
C SER A 47 5.67 6.55 3.40
N PRO A 48 4.45 7.16 3.37
CA PRO A 48 4.31 8.61 3.30
C PRO A 48 5.07 9.35 4.41
N SER A 49 5.09 8.81 5.64
CA SER A 49 5.81 9.41 6.77
C SER A 49 7.32 9.44 6.57
N VAL A 50 7.90 8.36 6.02
CA VAL A 50 9.34 8.31 5.74
C VAL A 50 9.67 9.20 4.54
N ALA A 51 8.85 9.22 3.50
CA ALA A 51 9.01 10.13 2.37
C ALA A 51 8.95 11.60 2.81
N SER A 52 8.00 11.95 3.68
CA SER A 52 7.90 13.29 4.27
C SER A 52 9.11 13.64 5.11
N LEU A 53 9.64 12.70 5.89
CA LEU A 53 10.87 12.93 6.66
C LEU A 53 12.04 13.23 5.71
N LEU A 54 12.26 12.38 4.70
CA LEU A 54 13.33 12.53 3.72
C LEU A 54 13.26 13.87 2.99
N ALA A 55 12.05 14.30 2.60
CA ALA A 55 11.84 15.58 1.92
C ALA A 55 12.18 16.81 2.78
N ASN A 56 12.25 16.67 4.10
CA ASN A 56 12.56 17.77 5.03
C ASN A 56 14.00 17.72 5.57
N LEU A 57 14.80 16.70 5.21
CA LEU A 57 16.22 16.68 5.55
C LEU A 57 16.95 17.70 4.68
N GLN A 58 17.67 18.64 5.30
CA GLN A 58 18.23 19.83 4.63
C GLN A 58 19.52 19.61 3.83
N ASP A 59 20.00 18.38 3.68
CA ASP A 59 21.39 18.13 3.25
C ASP A 59 21.55 17.22 2.01
N TYR A 60 20.54 17.12 1.15
CA TYR A 60 20.61 16.25 -0.04
C TYR A 60 20.43 17.02 -1.35
N GLU A 61 21.53 17.28 -2.05
CA GLU A 61 21.51 17.59 -3.48
C GLU A 61 21.71 16.28 -4.27
N PRO A 62 20.72 15.83 -5.06
CA PRO A 62 20.89 14.62 -5.85
C PRO A 62 21.87 14.87 -7.00
N GLU A 63 22.89 14.02 -7.10
CA GLU A 63 23.80 13.93 -8.27
C GLU A 63 23.04 13.62 -9.59
N ALA A 64 21.79 13.16 -9.50
CA ALA A 64 21.00 12.61 -10.60
C ALA A 64 20.25 13.66 -11.47
N GLY A 65 20.55 14.95 -11.33
CA GLY A 65 19.85 16.01 -12.06
C GLY A 65 18.44 16.28 -11.51
N PRO A 66 17.70 17.24 -12.10
CA PRO A 66 16.38 17.62 -11.61
C PRO A 66 15.35 16.50 -11.83
N PRO A 67 14.31 16.43 -10.97
CA PRO A 67 13.22 15.48 -11.16
C PRO A 67 12.51 15.71 -12.50
N ILE A 68 12.20 14.62 -13.19
CA ILE A 68 11.46 14.65 -14.46
C ILE A 68 9.97 14.45 -14.17
N SER A 69 9.12 15.26 -14.79
CA SER A 69 7.66 15.05 -14.79
C SER A 69 7.29 14.03 -15.87
N GLY A 70 6.80 12.86 -15.45
CA GLY A 70 6.28 11.83 -16.35
C GLY A 70 4.76 11.90 -16.50
N PRO A 71 4.19 11.35 -17.59
CA PRO A 71 2.75 11.25 -17.75
C PRO A 71 2.16 10.29 -16.70
N THR A 72 1.02 10.68 -16.13
CA THR A 72 0.22 9.82 -15.25
C THR A 72 -1.26 9.97 -15.60
N PRO A 73 -2.08 8.91 -15.45
CA PRO A 73 -3.51 9.02 -15.71
C PRO A 73 -4.19 10.03 -14.80
N GLN A 74 -4.95 10.94 -15.41
CA GLN A 74 -5.72 11.95 -14.68
C GLN A 74 -6.88 11.29 -13.93
N GLN A 75 -7.01 11.56 -12.63
CA GLN A 75 -8.19 11.12 -11.88
C GLN A 75 -9.47 11.81 -12.37
N SER A 76 -10.57 11.07 -12.45
CA SER A 76 -11.88 11.57 -12.88
C SER A 76 -12.81 11.97 -11.74
N ASN A 77 -12.44 11.67 -10.49
CA ASN A 77 -13.21 12.02 -9.28
C ASN A 77 -12.34 12.79 -8.28
N GLY A 78 -12.93 13.22 -7.16
CA GLY A 78 -12.27 14.06 -6.16
C GLY A 78 -11.57 13.33 -5.02
N TYR A 79 -11.58 12.00 -4.94
CA TYR A 79 -11.21 11.25 -3.71
C TYR A 79 -10.28 10.05 -3.91
N ASP A 80 -10.00 9.65 -5.15
CA ASP A 80 -9.19 8.46 -5.44
C ASP A 80 -7.69 8.71 -5.64
N CYS A 81 -7.19 9.93 -5.41
CA CYS A 81 -5.77 10.24 -5.57
C CYS A 81 -4.83 9.23 -4.87
N GLY A 82 -5.17 8.82 -3.64
CA GLY A 82 -4.42 7.81 -2.89
C GLY A 82 -4.48 6.41 -3.51
N VAL A 83 -5.59 6.04 -4.16
CA VAL A 83 -5.72 4.76 -4.86
C VAL A 83 -4.95 4.80 -6.19
N TYR A 84 -5.00 5.92 -6.92
CA TYR A 84 -4.16 6.14 -8.10
C TYR A 84 -2.67 6.02 -7.74
N LEU A 85 -2.24 6.58 -6.62
CA LEU A 85 -0.86 6.47 -6.13
C LEU A 85 -0.45 5.00 -5.92
N LEU A 86 -1.30 4.20 -5.28
CA LEU A 86 -1.05 2.77 -5.09
C LEU A 86 -1.05 2.00 -6.44
N ALA A 87 -1.96 2.34 -7.36
CA ALA A 87 -2.06 1.71 -8.67
C ALA A 87 -0.83 1.99 -9.54
N VAL A 88 -0.36 3.24 -9.57
CA VAL A 88 0.86 3.66 -10.27
C VAL A 88 2.07 2.93 -9.69
N ALA A 89 2.23 2.90 -8.36
CA ALA A 89 3.33 2.18 -7.72
C ALA A 89 3.32 0.69 -8.10
N LEU A 90 2.15 0.05 -8.11
CA LEU A 90 2.03 -1.36 -8.49
C LEU A 90 2.38 -1.60 -9.97
N ALA A 91 1.94 -0.73 -10.88
CA ALA A 91 2.27 -0.81 -12.30
C ALA A 91 3.79 -0.71 -12.53
N ILE A 92 4.47 0.23 -11.85
CA ILE A 92 5.93 0.37 -11.93
C ILE A 92 6.63 -0.89 -11.40
N CYS A 93 6.20 -1.43 -10.24
CA CYS A 93 6.79 -2.65 -9.69
C CYS A 93 6.57 -3.87 -10.60
N ARG A 94 5.42 -3.97 -11.28
CA ARG A 94 5.14 -5.02 -12.26
C ARG A 94 6.00 -4.88 -13.50
N TRP A 95 6.13 -3.65 -14.02
CA TRP A 95 7.04 -3.36 -15.13
C TRP A 95 8.46 -3.80 -14.77
N TRP A 96 8.96 -3.39 -13.59
CA TRP A 96 10.29 -3.75 -13.13
C TRP A 96 10.52 -5.26 -13.09
N LYS A 97 9.56 -6.03 -12.57
CA LYS A 97 9.65 -7.50 -12.52
C LYS A 97 9.65 -8.17 -13.89
N LYS A 98 8.99 -7.59 -14.88
CA LYS A 98 8.88 -8.16 -16.23
C LYS A 98 10.14 -7.92 -17.08
N HIS A 99 10.97 -6.93 -16.73
CA HIS A 99 12.09 -6.49 -17.57
C HIS A 99 13.43 -6.93 -16.96
N PRO A 100 14.14 -7.87 -17.61
CA PRO A 100 15.51 -8.22 -17.24
C PRO A 100 16.43 -7.00 -17.31
N ARG A 101 17.41 -6.95 -16.41
CA ARG A 101 18.41 -5.88 -16.33
C ARG A 101 19.55 -6.14 -17.32
N THR A 102 19.20 -6.38 -18.58
CA THR A 102 20.15 -6.60 -19.69
C THR A 102 20.56 -5.27 -20.31
N GLU A 103 21.64 -5.25 -21.09
CA GLU A 103 22.20 -4.02 -21.69
C GLU A 103 21.29 -3.39 -22.77
N GLU A 104 20.27 -4.10 -23.25
CA GLU A 104 19.24 -3.54 -24.12
C GLU A 104 18.33 -2.58 -23.35
N ALA A 105 18.10 -1.39 -23.92
CA ALA A 105 17.26 -0.37 -23.31
C ALA A 105 15.84 -0.91 -23.08
N ALA A 106 15.50 -1.21 -21.82
CA ALA A 106 14.13 -1.57 -21.46
C ALA A 106 13.18 -0.39 -21.80
N PRO A 107 11.97 -0.66 -22.31
CA PRO A 107 10.98 0.37 -22.60
C PRO A 107 10.64 1.14 -21.32
N CYS A 108 10.46 2.46 -21.40
CA CYS A 108 10.19 3.28 -20.22
C CYS A 108 8.90 2.82 -19.51
N TRP A 109 8.92 2.80 -18.17
CA TRP A 109 7.77 2.39 -17.35
C TRP A 109 6.53 3.29 -17.50
N PHE A 110 6.67 4.48 -18.10
CA PHE A 110 5.55 5.39 -18.37
C PHE A 110 4.43 4.72 -19.18
N GLU A 111 4.77 3.93 -20.20
CA GLU A 111 3.77 3.24 -21.02
C GLU A 111 2.99 2.22 -20.19
N SER A 112 3.67 1.43 -19.36
CA SER A 112 3.01 0.48 -18.47
C SER A 112 2.09 1.14 -17.45
N VAL A 113 2.43 2.34 -16.96
CA VAL A 113 1.55 3.11 -16.07
C VAL A 113 0.30 3.58 -16.81
N MET A 114 0.45 4.11 -18.03
CA MET A 114 -0.66 4.61 -18.83
C MET A 114 -1.59 3.47 -19.31
N ASP A 115 -1.04 2.28 -19.55
CA ASP A 115 -1.81 1.11 -19.98
C ASP A 115 -2.54 0.40 -18.82
N GLU A 116 -1.91 0.27 -17.64
CA GLU A 116 -2.48 -0.50 -16.52
C GLU A 116 -3.42 0.34 -15.63
N VAL A 117 -3.26 1.67 -15.58
CA VAL A 117 -3.97 2.54 -14.63
C VAL A 117 -5.06 3.36 -15.31
N SER A 118 -6.31 3.12 -14.92
CA SER A 118 -7.50 3.83 -15.39
C SER A 118 -8.47 4.08 -14.23
N ALA A 119 -9.47 4.92 -14.43
CA ALA A 119 -10.51 5.14 -13.41
C ALA A 119 -11.23 3.84 -13.02
N GLU A 120 -11.44 2.94 -13.99
CA GLU A 120 -12.05 1.64 -13.76
C GLU A 120 -11.13 0.72 -12.95
N SER A 121 -9.86 0.59 -13.33
CA SER A 121 -8.92 -0.28 -12.61
C SER A 121 -8.64 0.24 -11.19
N VAL A 122 -8.66 1.56 -10.99
CA VAL A 122 -8.57 2.21 -9.68
C VAL A 122 -9.80 1.93 -8.81
N ALA A 123 -11.01 2.08 -9.35
CA ALA A 123 -12.24 1.77 -8.62
C ALA A 123 -12.29 0.28 -8.20
N ALA A 124 -11.88 -0.61 -9.12
CA ALA A 124 -11.75 -2.03 -8.83
C ALA A 124 -10.69 -2.30 -7.74
N MET A 125 -9.53 -1.64 -7.80
CA MET A 125 -8.49 -1.75 -6.78
C MET A 125 -9.01 -1.34 -5.40
N ARG A 126 -9.71 -0.20 -5.29
CA ARG A 126 -10.30 0.24 -4.01
C ARG A 126 -11.23 -0.82 -3.42
N LEU A 127 -12.12 -1.40 -4.24
CA LEU A 127 -13.03 -2.45 -3.81
C LEU A 127 -12.27 -3.71 -3.36
N ASN A 128 -11.29 -4.14 -4.14
CA ASN A 128 -10.48 -5.33 -3.82
C ASN A 128 -9.71 -5.15 -2.51
N LEU A 129 -9.08 -3.99 -2.30
CA LEU A 129 -8.39 -3.66 -1.05
C LEU A 129 -9.34 -3.72 0.15
N ALA A 130 -10.54 -3.14 0.02
CA ALA A 130 -11.55 -3.20 1.07
C ALA A 130 -11.95 -4.65 1.38
N GLN A 131 -12.16 -5.47 0.35
CA GLN A 131 -12.53 -6.88 0.52
C GLN A 131 -11.43 -7.69 1.19
N GLU A 132 -10.19 -7.61 0.68
CA GLU A 132 -9.04 -8.35 1.22
C GLU A 132 -8.79 -7.98 2.68
N ILE A 133 -8.76 -6.69 3.02
CA ILE A 133 -8.52 -6.23 4.40
C ILE A 133 -9.65 -6.67 5.34
N ASN A 134 -10.92 -6.58 4.92
CA ASN A 134 -12.04 -7.02 5.75
C ASN A 134 -12.03 -8.54 5.97
N LEU A 135 -11.66 -9.32 4.95
CA LEU A 135 -11.52 -10.78 5.10
C LEU A 135 -10.43 -11.13 6.12
N GLU A 136 -9.29 -10.43 6.10
CA GLU A 136 -8.23 -10.64 7.10
C GLU A 136 -8.66 -10.25 8.52
N LEU A 137 -9.46 -9.18 8.67
CA LEU A 137 -10.03 -8.81 9.96
C LEU A 137 -10.97 -9.89 10.52
N ILE A 138 -11.81 -10.48 9.68
CA ILE A 138 -12.73 -11.57 10.09
C ILE A 138 -11.92 -12.78 10.56
N LYS A 139 -10.91 -13.21 9.79
CA LYS A 139 -10.03 -14.34 10.16
C LYS A 139 -9.34 -14.12 11.52
N GLN A 140 -8.92 -12.89 11.81
CA GLN A 140 -8.32 -12.55 13.11
C GLN A 140 -9.35 -12.58 14.25
N GLY A 141 -10.57 -12.11 14.01
CA GLY A 141 -11.69 -12.18 14.96
C GLY A 141 -11.99 -13.62 15.40
N ASP A 142 -12.15 -14.53 14.44
CA ASP A 142 -12.43 -15.96 14.68
C ASP A 142 -11.31 -16.66 15.48
N THR A 143 -10.05 -16.27 15.24
CA THR A 143 -8.89 -16.81 15.95
C THR A 143 -8.87 -16.34 17.41
N THR A 144 -9.22 -15.08 17.68
CA THR A 144 -9.20 -14.53 19.05
C THR A 144 -10.35 -15.05 19.93
N SER A 145 -11.54 -15.30 19.37
CA SER A 145 -12.67 -15.89 20.10
C SER A 145 -12.43 -17.34 20.57
N SER A 146 -11.42 -18.01 20.03
CA SER A 146 -11.06 -19.38 20.41
C SER A 146 -10.12 -19.46 21.63
N SER A 147 -9.61 -18.31 22.13
CA SER A 147 -8.65 -18.26 23.24
C SER A 147 -9.25 -17.82 24.59
N SER A 148 -10.54 -17.47 24.65
CA SER A 148 -11.20 -17.03 25.89
C SER A 148 -12.04 -18.14 26.54
N SER A 149 -11.41 -19.25 26.91
CA SER A 149 -12.01 -20.17 27.89
C SER A 149 -10.93 -20.90 28.68
N SER A 150 -10.58 -20.37 29.84
CA SER A 150 -10.36 -21.11 31.10
C SER A 150 -9.64 -20.22 32.12
N TRP A 151 -10.40 -19.52 32.95
CA TRP A 151 -9.96 -19.13 34.28
C TRP A 151 -10.92 -19.79 35.28
N PRO A 152 -10.50 -20.81 36.03
CA PRO A 152 -11.15 -21.13 37.29
C PRO A 152 -10.52 -20.25 38.37
N SER A 153 -11.27 -19.27 38.84
CA SER A 153 -11.02 -18.55 40.08
C SER A 153 -11.11 -19.53 41.26
N SER A 154 -9.98 -19.84 41.88
CA SER A 154 -9.93 -20.52 43.18
C SER A 154 -10.11 -19.50 44.31
N SER A 155 -11.32 -19.47 44.87
CA SER A 155 -11.58 -18.85 46.17
C SER A 155 -11.27 -19.84 47.31
N SER A 156 -10.81 -19.26 48.41
CA SER A 156 -10.19 -19.86 49.59
C SER A 156 -11.07 -20.72 50.51
N ARG A 157 -10.39 -21.35 51.49
CA ARG A 157 -10.86 -21.99 52.76
C ARG A 157 -11.21 -23.47 52.60
N GLN A 158 -10.76 -24.40 53.45
CA GLN A 158 -10.33 -24.32 54.86
C GLN A 158 -8.98 -24.97 55.11
#